data_AF-A0A7X4ARQ9-F1
#
_entry.id   AF-A0A7X4ARQ9-F1
#
_cell.length_a   1.000
_cell.length_b   1.000
_cell.length_c   1.000
_cell.angle_alpha   90.00
_cell.angle_beta   90.00
_cell.angle_gamma   90.00
#
_symmetry.space_group_name_H-M   'P 1'
#
loop_
_entity.id
_entity.type
_entity.pdbx_description
1 polymer ?
#
loop_
_entity_poly.entity_id
_entity_poly.type
_entity_poly.pdbx_seq_one_letter_code
_entity_poly.pdbx_strand_id
1 'polypeptide(L)'
;MDLYMNPSEVSEIIGVEEGIIIRALERQDVEIEPYLRVVSAPSEEPGSPTKPRVQLRVDGLAPLIKKLTYNIPTDDIIENLSCQIIDITYLRETCERLKEENEALLAENTQLREMIESFQTERGDWSAQVEDLTSQLTREQSKSWVTRLLKRKD
;
A
#
# COMPACT_ATOMS: atom_id res chain seq x y z
N MET A 1 -10.94 0.95 -14.98
CA MET A 1 -11.52 -0.36 -14.61
C MET A 1 -13.03 -0.16 -14.59
N ASP A 2 -13.77 -0.84 -15.46
CA ASP A 2 -15.23 -0.81 -15.41
C ASP A 2 -15.69 -1.77 -14.30
N LEU A 3 -15.74 -1.26 -13.06
CA LEU A 3 -16.22 -2.03 -11.92
C LEU A 3 -17.75 -2.08 -11.98
N TYR A 4 -18.28 -3.27 -12.21
CA TYR A 4 -19.71 -3.57 -12.16
C TYR A 4 -20.03 -4.25 -10.84
N MET A 5 -21.11 -3.79 -10.21
CA MET A 5 -21.54 -4.26 -8.91
C MET A 5 -22.87 -5.01 -9.00
N ASN A 6 -22.99 -6.03 -8.17
CA ASN A 6 -24.25 -6.73 -7.98
C ASN A 6 -25.20 -5.90 -7.09
N PRO A 7 -26.53 -6.12 -7.17
CA PRO A 7 -27.49 -5.38 -6.34
C PRO A 7 -27.21 -5.50 -4.83
N SER A 8 -26.67 -6.63 -4.37
CA SER A 8 -26.25 -6.84 -2.97
C SER A 8 -25.09 -5.92 -2.57
N GLU A 9 -24.09 -5.75 -3.44
CA GLU A 9 -22.95 -4.85 -3.20
C GLU A 9 -23.41 -3.38 -3.22
N VAL A 10 -24.32 -3.04 -4.13
CA VAL A 10 -24.92 -1.69 -4.19
C VAL A 10 -25.75 -1.41 -2.93
N SER A 11 -26.48 -2.42 -2.43
CA SER A 11 -27.26 -2.36 -1.21
C SER A 11 -26.40 -2.07 0.01
N GLU A 12 -25.27 -2.78 0.14
CA GLU A 12 -24.29 -2.57 1.21
C GLU A 12 -23.65 -1.17 1.14
N ILE A 13 -23.23 -0.73 -0.05
CA ILE A 13 -22.60 0.58 -0.24
C ILE A 13 -23.56 1.72 0.08
N ILE A 14 -24.80 1.66 -0.40
CA ILE A 14 -25.77 2.74 -0.19
C ILE A 14 -26.39 2.66 1.21
N GLY A 15 -26.48 1.47 1.80
CA GLY A 15 -27.17 1.25 3.09
C GLY A 15 -28.68 1.13 2.94
N VAL A 16 -29.14 0.58 1.82
CA VAL A 16 -30.57 0.44 1.48
C VAL A 16 -30.86 -1.02 1.20
N GLU A 17 -32.02 -1.53 1.61
CA GLU A 17 -32.46 -2.90 1.37
C GLU A 17 -32.30 -3.32 -0.11
N GLU A 18 -31.68 -4.48 -0.37
CA GLU A 18 -31.42 -4.99 -1.72
C GLU A 18 -32.68 -5.08 -2.57
N GLY A 19 -33.82 -5.46 -1.98
CA GLY A 19 -35.11 -5.51 -2.68
C GLY A 19 -35.58 -4.15 -3.20
N ILE A 20 -35.15 -3.05 -2.60
CA ILE A 20 -35.43 -1.70 -3.11
C ILE A 20 -34.47 -1.36 -4.26
N ILE A 21 -33.20 -1.72 -4.14
CA ILE A 21 -32.21 -1.56 -5.22
C ILE A 21 -32.65 -2.31 -6.47
N ILE A 22 -33.03 -3.59 -6.35
CA ILE A 22 -33.50 -4.41 -7.48
C ILE A 22 -34.70 -3.75 -8.16
N ARG A 23 -35.71 -3.34 -7.38
CA ARG A 23 -36.89 -2.64 -7.92
C ARG A 23 -36.55 -1.34 -8.62
N ALA A 24 -35.55 -0.59 -8.13
CA ALA A 24 -35.10 0.64 -8.76
C ALA A 24 -34.36 0.39 -10.08
N LEU A 25 -33.52 -0.65 -10.13
CA LEU A 25 -32.78 -1.03 -11.34
C LEU A 25 -33.70 -1.61 -12.43
N GLU A 26 -34.71 -2.39 -12.03
CA GLU A 26 -35.70 -2.98 -12.94
C GLU A 26 -36.63 -1.96 -13.61
N ARG A 27 -36.81 -0.78 -12.99
CA ARG A 27 -37.60 0.31 -13.59
C ARG A 27 -36.97 0.89 -14.86
N GLN A 28 -35.70 0.58 -15.13
CA GLN A 28 -34.96 1.03 -16.33
C GLN A 28 -35.13 2.53 -16.61
N ASP A 29 -34.90 3.35 -15.58
CA ASP A 29 -34.89 4.80 -15.72
C ASP A 29 -33.86 5.23 -16.78
N VAL A 30 -34.24 6.19 -17.64
CA VAL A 30 -33.40 6.71 -18.74
C VAL A 30 -32.03 7.24 -18.26
N GLU A 31 -31.97 7.74 -17.02
CA GLU A 31 -30.73 8.24 -16.42
C GLU A 31 -29.82 7.11 -15.88
N ILE A 32 -30.36 5.91 -15.61
CA ILE A 32 -29.64 4.78 -15.02
C ILE A 32 -29.29 3.74 -16.08
N GLU A 33 -30.14 3.55 -17.09
CA GLU A 33 -29.99 2.59 -18.19
C GLU A 33 -28.57 2.52 -18.79
N PRO A 34 -27.86 3.65 -19.05
CA PRO A 34 -26.49 3.61 -19.61
C PRO A 34 -25.45 2.92 -18.71
N TYR A 35 -25.75 2.74 -17.43
CA TYR A 35 -24.86 2.14 -16.43
C TYR A 35 -25.24 0.69 -16.11
N LEU A 36 -26.33 0.18 -16.69
CA LEU A 36 -26.81 -1.17 -16.43
C LEU A 36 -26.19 -2.18 -17.40
N ARG A 37 -25.94 -3.38 -16.88
CA ARG A 37 -25.62 -4.55 -17.68
C ARG A 37 -26.39 -5.74 -17.17
N VAL A 38 -26.95 -6.54 -18.06
CA VAL A 38 -27.55 -7.82 -17.70
C VAL A 38 -26.53 -8.92 -17.94
N VAL A 39 -26.29 -9.74 -16.93
CA VAL A 39 -25.38 -10.89 -16.99
C VAL A 39 -26.14 -12.15 -16.60
N SER A 40 -25.89 -13.26 -17.30
CA SER A 40 -26.43 -14.56 -16.91
C SER A 40 -25.68 -15.07 -15.68
N ALA A 41 -26.37 -15.17 -14.55
CA ALA A 41 -25.82 -15.70 -13.31
C ALA A 41 -26.31 -17.15 -13.09
N PRO A 42 -25.46 -18.05 -12.57
CA PRO A 42 -25.92 -19.34 -12.03
C PRO A 42 -26.98 -19.06 -10.95
N SER A 43 -28.08 -19.79 -11.00
CA SER A 43 -29.10 -19.67 -9.96
C SER A 43 -28.62 -20.35 -8.68
N GLU A 44 -28.96 -19.78 -7.53
CA GLU A 44 -28.56 -20.28 -6.20
C GLU A 44 -29.20 -21.64 -5.85
N GLU A 45 -30.27 -22.02 -6.56
CA GLU A 45 -30.91 -23.32 -6.38
C GLU A 45 -30.31 -24.39 -7.33
N PRO A 46 -29.80 -25.52 -6.80
CA PRO A 46 -29.22 -26.56 -7.63
C PRO A 46 -30.25 -27.15 -8.61
N GLY A 47 -29.97 -27.03 -9.91
CA GLY A 47 -30.81 -27.54 -11.00
C GLY A 47 -31.76 -26.51 -11.63
N SER A 48 -31.76 -25.26 -11.15
CA SER A 48 -32.59 -24.20 -11.73
C SER A 48 -31.88 -23.46 -12.88
N PRO A 49 -32.61 -22.96 -13.88
CA PRO A 49 -32.02 -22.26 -15.03
C PRO A 49 -31.31 -20.98 -14.59
N THR A 50 -30.24 -20.60 -15.30
CA THR A 50 -29.52 -19.34 -15.08
C THR A 50 -30.50 -18.16 -15.10
N LYS A 51 -30.47 -17.33 -14.06
CA LYS A 51 -31.32 -16.14 -13.97
C LYS A 51 -30.57 -14.92 -14.50
N PRO A 52 -31.23 -14.04 -15.28
CA PRO A 52 -30.63 -12.76 -15.66
C PRO A 52 -30.46 -11.91 -14.40
N ARG A 53 -29.23 -11.45 -14.14
CA ARG A 53 -28.92 -10.56 -13.02
C ARG A 53 -28.47 -9.21 -13.57
N VAL A 54 -29.11 -8.15 -13.10
CA VAL A 54 -28.76 -6.77 -13.45
C VAL A 54 -27.59 -6.34 -12.57
N GLN A 55 -26.54 -5.82 -13.20
CA GLN A 55 -25.39 -5.22 -12.55
C GLN A 55 -25.34 -3.73 -12.86
N LEU A 56 -24.85 -2.94 -11.91
CA LEU A 56 -24.71 -1.49 -12.01
C LEU A 56 -23.22 -1.13 -12.05
N ARG A 57 -22.80 -0.34 -13.04
CA ARG A 57 -21.46 0.25 -13.03
C ARG A 57 -21.34 1.27 -11.89
N VAL A 58 -20.16 1.39 -11.27
CA VAL A 58 -19.89 2.35 -10.17
C VAL A 58 -20.39 3.77 -10.44
N ASP A 59 -20.17 4.30 -11.65
CA ASP A 59 -20.60 5.66 -11.99
C ASP A 59 -22.13 5.85 -11.95
N GLY A 60 -22.88 4.74 -12.02
CA GLY A 60 -24.33 4.70 -11.91
C GLY A 60 -24.85 4.81 -10.48
N LEU A 61 -23.99 4.77 -9.45
CA LEU A 61 -24.39 4.94 -8.06
C LEU A 61 -25.01 6.30 -7.80
N ALA A 62 -24.39 7.38 -8.29
CA ALA A 62 -24.90 8.74 -8.09
C ALA A 62 -26.31 8.95 -8.65
N PRO A 63 -26.61 8.59 -9.93
CA PRO A 63 -27.97 8.70 -10.44
C PRO A 63 -28.94 7.75 -9.75
N LEU A 64 -28.51 6.55 -9.34
CA LEU A 64 -29.35 5.64 -8.55
C LEU A 64 -29.73 6.25 -7.19
N ILE A 65 -28.76 6.72 -6.40
CA ILE A 65 -28.99 7.34 -5.10
C ILE A 65 -29.99 8.50 -5.25
N LYS A 66 -29.81 9.35 -6.27
CA LYS A 66 -30.75 10.45 -6.57
C LYS A 66 -32.18 9.95 -6.81
N LYS A 67 -32.40 8.78 -7.39
CA LYS A 67 -33.75 8.20 -7.55
C LYS A 67 -34.29 7.61 -6.25
N LEU A 68 -33.43 7.00 -5.44
CA LEU A 68 -33.79 6.42 -4.15
C LEU A 68 -34.19 7.51 -3.15
N THR A 69 -33.52 8.66 -3.15
CA THR A 69 -33.82 9.78 -2.24
C THR A 69 -35.22 10.38 -2.42
N TYR A 70 -35.88 10.13 -3.56
CA TYR A 70 -37.27 10.56 -3.78
C TYR A 70 -38.32 9.58 -3.23
N ASN A 71 -37.93 8.35 -2.85
CA ASN A 71 -38.87 7.26 -2.55
C ASN A 71 -38.59 6.51 -1.23
N ILE A 72 -37.55 6.88 -0.48
CA ILE A 72 -37.11 6.20 0.76
C ILE A 72 -36.80 7.28 1.81
N PRO A 73 -36.98 7.02 3.12
CA PRO A 73 -36.42 7.86 4.17
C PRO A 73 -34.91 8.06 3.94
N THR A 74 -34.53 9.28 3.57
CA THR A 74 -33.17 9.66 3.17
C THR A 74 -32.19 9.64 4.35
N ASP A 75 -32.70 9.60 5.58
CA ASP A 75 -31.90 9.69 6.80
C ASP A 75 -30.90 8.54 6.94
N ASP A 76 -31.33 7.29 6.68
CA ASP A 76 -30.46 6.10 6.78
C ASP A 76 -29.34 6.13 5.72
N ILE A 77 -29.66 6.62 4.51
CA ILE A 77 -28.69 6.79 3.42
C ILE A 77 -27.67 7.86 3.79
N ILE A 78 -28.13 8.98 4.35
CA ILE A 78 -27.27 10.09 4.77
C ILE A 78 -26.35 9.64 5.91
N GLU A 79 -26.87 8.91 6.89
CA GLU A 79 -26.08 8.41 8.01
C GLU A 79 -24.97 7.47 7.54
N ASN A 80 -25.31 6.48 6.69
CA ASN A 80 -24.32 5.54 6.15
C ASN A 80 -23.23 6.25 5.32
N LEU A 81 -23.62 7.16 4.42
CA LEU A 81 -22.65 7.94 3.63
C LEU A 81 -21.78 8.85 4.51
N SER A 82 -22.34 9.39 5.60
CA SER A 82 -21.59 10.21 6.55
C SER A 82 -20.53 9.38 7.29
N CYS A 83 -20.88 8.18 7.75
CA CYS A 83 -19.94 7.24 8.36
C CYS A 83 -18.80 6.89 7.39
N GLN A 84 -19.11 6.57 6.14
CA GLN A 84 -18.10 6.27 5.12
C GLN A 84 -17.15 7.44 4.86
N ILE A 85 -17.66 8.68 4.83
CA ILE A 85 -16.82 9.88 4.67
C ILE A 85 -15.85 10.04 5.85
N ILE A 86 -16.32 9.79 7.08
CA ILE A 86 -15.48 9.86 8.28
C ILE A 86 -14.37 8.80 8.20
N ASP A 87 -14.71 7.56 7.85
CA ASP A 87 -13.75 6.46 7.73
C ASP A 87 -12.72 6.74 6.63
N ILE A 88 -13.14 7.24 5.47
CA ILE A 88 -12.24 7.63 4.38
C ILE A 88 -11.30 8.75 4.81
N THR A 89 -11.81 9.73 5.57
CA THR A 89 -11.01 10.85 6.06
C THR A 89 -9.95 10.35 7.04
N TYR A 90 -10.34 9.49 7.99
CA TYR A 90 -9.42 8.86 8.93
C TYR A 90 -8.36 8.03 8.20
N LEU A 91 -8.77 7.19 7.25
CA LEU A 91 -7.83 6.38 6.45
C LEU A 91 -6.84 7.28 5.71
N ARG A 92 -7.30 8.37 5.11
CA ARG A 92 -6.42 9.32 4.41
C ARG A 92 -5.40 9.95 5.35
N GLU A 93 -5.82 10.40 6.52
CA GLU A 93 -4.91 10.95 7.54
C GLU A 93 -3.88 9.91 7.99
N THR A 94 -4.29 8.67 8.21
CA THR A 94 -3.36 7.60 8.57
C THR A 94 -2.36 7.27 7.45
N CYS A 95 -2.80 7.29 6.19
CA CYS A 95 -1.94 7.09 5.04
C CYS A 95 -0.88 8.19 4.91
N GLU A 96 -1.27 9.46 5.08
CA GLU A 96 -0.30 10.58 5.04
C GLU A 96 0.70 10.47 6.19
N ARG A 97 0.26 10.18 7.42
CA ARG A 97 1.17 9.98 8.56
C ARG A 97 2.15 8.83 8.32
N LEU A 98 1.66 7.69 7.81
CA LEU A 98 2.52 6.54 7.50
C LEU A 98 3.53 6.87 6.40
N LYS A 99 3.14 7.71 5.44
CA LYS A 99 4.05 8.17 4.38
C LYS A 99 5.15 9.07 4.95
N GLU A 100 4.80 10.02 5.81
CA GLU A 100 5.77 10.89 6.51
C GLU A 100 6.75 10.06 7.37
N GLU A 101 6.24 9.07 8.11
CA GLU A 101 7.07 8.18 8.92
C GLU A 101 8.03 7.34 8.05
N ASN A 102 7.55 6.85 6.89
CA ASN A 102 8.39 6.11 5.95
C ASN A 102 9.50 6.98 5.36
N GLU A 103 9.18 8.22 4.97
CA GLU A 103 10.16 9.19 4.47
C GLU A 103 11.22 9.51 5.53
N ALA A 104 10.83 9.68 6.80
CA ALA A 104 11.75 9.89 7.91
C ALA A 104 12.68 8.67 8.13
N LEU A 105 12.12 7.46 8.13
CA LEU A 105 12.90 6.22 8.26
C LEU A 105 13.87 6.02 7.09
N LEU A 106 13.47 6.38 5.87
CA LEU A 106 14.36 6.33 4.70
C LEU A 106 15.53 7.29 4.86
N ALA A 107 15.29 8.52 5.32
CA ALA A 107 16.33 9.50 5.58
C ALA A 107 17.31 9.05 6.68
N GLU A 108 16.80 8.44 7.75
CA GLU A 108 17.64 7.84 8.79
C GLU A 108 18.46 6.68 8.23
N ASN A 109 17.86 5.81 7.41
CA ASN A 109 18.57 4.68 6.81
C ASN A 109 19.71 5.15 5.88
N THR A 110 19.49 6.22 5.11
CA THR A 110 20.54 6.80 4.27
C THR A 110 21.69 7.36 5.11
N GLN A 111 21.39 8.08 6.20
CA GLN A 111 22.42 8.60 7.10
C GLN A 111 23.23 7.48 7.77
N LEU A 112 22.56 6.41 8.21
CA LEU A 112 23.23 5.25 8.80
C LEU A 112 24.14 4.55 7.79
N ARG A 113 23.72 4.45 6.51
CA ARG A 113 24.56 3.88 5.45
C ARG A 113 25.80 4.72 5.19
N GLU A 114 25.66 6.04 5.10
CA GLU A 114 26.79 6.97 4.95
C GLU A 114 27.76 6.87 6.14
N MET A 115 27.22 6.77 7.36
CA MET A 115 28.04 6.58 8.55
C MET A 115 28.79 5.25 8.53
N ILE A 116 28.14 4.15 8.14
CA ILE A 116 28.80 2.85 7.97
C ILE A 116 29.92 2.94 6.92
N GLU A 117 29.68 3.61 5.81
CA GLU A 117 30.69 3.80 4.76
C GLU A 117 31.90 4.58 5.30
N SER A 118 31.68 5.66 6.05
CA SER A 118 32.76 6.44 6.69
C SER A 118 33.57 5.61 7.70
N PHE A 119 32.92 4.77 8.51
CA PHE A 119 33.65 3.89 9.42
C PHE A 119 34.40 2.79 8.69
N GLN A 120 33.90 2.32 7.55
CA GLN A 120 34.61 1.33 6.73
C GLN A 120 35.87 1.92 6.09
N THR A 121 35.81 3.16 5.59
CA THR A 121 36.98 3.85 5.04
C THR A 121 38.01 4.13 6.11
N GLU A 122 37.61 4.70 7.26
CA GLU A 122 38.50 4.93 8.41
C GLU A 122 39.16 3.63 8.87
N ARG A 123 38.39 2.54 9.00
CA ARG A 123 38.94 1.23 9.38
C ARG A 123 39.96 0.73 8.35
N GLY A 124 39.73 0.98 7.05
CA GLY A 124 40.68 0.66 5.99
C GLY A 124 41.99 1.42 6.15
N ASP A 125 41.93 2.73 6.39
CA ASP A 125 43.10 3.60 6.58
C ASP A 125 43.90 3.18 7.82
N TRP A 126 43.24 2.95 8.95
CA TRP A 126 43.88 2.46 10.18
C TRP A 126 44.53 1.09 9.97
N SER A 127 43.86 0.17 9.27
CA SER A 127 44.42 -1.15 8.96
C SER A 127 45.68 -1.04 8.11
N ALA A 128 45.67 -0.18 7.09
CA ALA A 128 46.84 0.06 6.23
C ALA A 128 48.01 0.67 7.03
N GLN A 129 47.72 1.61 7.93
CA GLN A 129 48.76 2.21 8.78
C GLN A 129 49.37 1.19 9.76
N VAL A 130 48.55 0.32 10.35
CA VAL A 130 49.04 -0.76 11.23
C VAL A 130 49.91 -1.74 10.46
N GLU A 131 49.52 -2.10 9.23
CA GLU A 131 50.31 -3.00 8.39
C GLU A 131 51.66 -2.37 8.00
N ASP A 132 51.66 -1.10 7.59
CA ASP A 132 52.89 -0.37 7.28
C ASP A 132 53.83 -0.29 8.48
N LEU A 133 53.34 0.13 9.66
CA LEU A 133 54.13 0.19 10.89
C LEU A 133 54.68 -1.19 11.31
N THR A 134 53.88 -2.25 11.14
CA THR A 134 54.31 -3.62 11.40
C THR A 134 55.43 -4.05 10.44
N SER A 135 55.31 -3.68 9.15
CA SER A 135 56.33 -3.94 8.14
C SER A 135 57.64 -3.17 8.41
N GLN A 136 57.54 -1.94 8.91
CA GLN A 136 58.70 -1.14 9.30
C GLN A 136 59.39 -1.73 10.53
N LEU A 137 58.62 -2.13 11.54
CA LEU A 137 59.13 -2.74 12.76
C LEU A 137 59.87 -4.05 12.46
N THR A 138 59.29 -4.91 11.61
CA THR A 138 59.93 -6.17 11.21
C THR A 138 61.23 -5.93 10.46
N ARG A 139 61.28 -4.95 9.53
CA ARG A 139 62.53 -4.55 8.85
C ARG A 139 63.60 -4.06 9.82
N GLU A 140 63.25 -3.21 10.77
CA GLU A 140 64.19 -2.69 11.76
C GLU A 140 64.70 -3.79 12.71
N GLN A 141 63.82 -4.72 13.11
CA GLN A 141 64.23 -5.90 13.85
C GLN A 141 65.24 -6.74 13.05
N SER A 142 64.96 -7.03 11.78
CA SER A 142 65.88 -7.77 10.91
C SER A 142 67.25 -7.09 10.78
N LYS A 143 67.29 -5.75 10.59
CA LYS A 143 68.56 -4.99 10.57
C LYS A 143 69.31 -5.12 11.89
N SER A 144 68.63 -4.92 13.02
CA SER A 144 69.23 -5.07 14.36
C SER A 144 69.80 -6.49 14.57
N TRP A 145 69.09 -7.52 14.13
CA TRP A 145 69.58 -8.91 14.19
C TRP A 145 70.85 -9.10 13.38
N VAL A 146 70.90 -8.61 12.14
CA VAL A 146 72.09 -8.69 11.27
C VAL A 146 73.27 -7.97 11.90
N THR A 147 73.08 -6.77 12.44
CA THR A 147 74.15 -5.99 13.08
C THR A 147 74.71 -6.68 14.33
N ARG A 148 73.85 -7.30 15.16
CA ARG A 148 74.31 -8.08 16.33
C ARG A 148 75.07 -9.34 15.92
N LEU A 149 74.68 -9.97 14.82
CA LEU A 149 75.31 -11.19 14.33
C LEU A 149 76.69 -10.92 13.74
N LEU A 150 76.85 -9.80 13.02
CA LEU A 150 78.15 -9.33 12.49
C LEU A 150 79.11 -8.93 13.62
N LYS A 151 78.63 -8.21 14.65
CA LYS A 151 79.45 -7.84 15.83
C LYS A 151 79.96 -9.02 16.66
N ARG A 152 79.39 -10.21 16.52
CA ARG A 152 79.85 -11.43 17.23
C ARG A 152 80.89 -12.23 16.44
N LYS A 153 81.18 -11.86 15.19
CA LYS A 153 82.06 -12.59 14.29
C LYS A 153 83.49 -12.03 14.23
N ASP A 154 83.70 -10.83 14.77
CA ASP A 154 85.01 -10.22 15.04
C ASP A 154 85.45 -10.51 16.48
#